data_AF-A0A7Y6UK44-F1
#
_entry.id   AF-A0A7Y6UK44-F1
#
_cell.length_a   1.000
_cell.length_b   1.000
_cell.length_c   1.000
_cell.angle_alpha   90.00
_cell.angle_beta   90.00
_cell.angle_gamma   90.00
#
_symmetry.space_group_name_H-M   'P 1'
#
loop_
_entity.id
_entity.type
_entity.pdbx_description
1 polymer ?
#
loop_
_entity_poly.entity_id
_entity_poly.type
_entity_poly.pdbx_seq_one_letter_code
_entity_poly.pdbx_strand_id
1 'polypeptide(L)'
;MCSALAAALLACGCQSEVDLGGTYHVEANVLSAPCGNDQLAAMPPATLELIPDDAFGFVYARCTDDAAAACETPNPYTDSFPEPIDGGWRGIVTTAGGATTCSLIYTAQTATLHGERLVIDIETHREDIPAAMVSCAPDEAARRGTSMPCAEHERIEATRQ
;
A
#
# COMPACT_ATOMS: atom_id res chain seq x y z
N MET A 1 -14.05 -2.56 25.51
CA MET A 1 -13.77 -1.93 26.83
C MET A 1 -12.50 -2.55 27.39
N CYS A 2 -11.31 -1.98 27.13
CA CYS A 2 -10.07 -2.39 27.81
C CYS A 2 -10.19 -1.91 29.28
N SER A 3 -10.50 -2.81 30.21
CA SER A 3 -10.61 -2.48 31.64
C SER A 3 -9.24 -2.04 32.19
N ALA A 4 -9.22 -0.83 32.73
CA ALA A 4 -8.06 -0.22 33.36
C ALA A 4 -7.67 -0.97 34.64
N LEU A 5 -6.54 -1.68 34.61
CA LEU A 5 -5.80 -2.05 35.81
C LEU A 5 -4.43 -1.35 35.74
N ALA A 6 -4.29 -0.32 36.57
CA ALA A 6 -3.10 0.48 36.68
C ALA A 6 -1.99 -0.27 37.43
N ALA A 7 -0.86 -0.54 36.77
CA ALA A 7 0.49 -0.46 37.34
C ALA A 7 1.55 -0.93 36.31
N ALA A 8 2.31 0.01 35.78
CA ALA A 8 3.69 -0.17 35.28
C ALA A 8 3.99 -1.35 34.33
N LEU A 9 3.26 -1.46 33.21
CA LEU A 9 3.72 -2.19 32.02
C LEU A 9 3.95 -1.20 30.89
N LEU A 10 5.20 -1.04 30.49
CA LEU A 10 5.58 -0.37 29.26
C LEU A 10 4.84 -1.04 28.08
N ALA A 11 4.00 -0.25 27.39
CA ALA A 11 3.67 -0.40 25.97
C ALA A 11 2.95 -1.68 25.47
N CYS A 12 2.05 -2.29 26.25
CA CYS A 12 0.93 -3.06 25.67
C CYS A 12 -0.33 -2.18 25.64
N GLY A 13 -0.21 -1.00 25.04
CA GLY A 13 -1.37 -0.17 24.75
C GLY A 13 -2.22 -0.91 23.72
N CYS A 14 -3.52 -1.05 24.00
CA CYS A 14 -4.51 -1.41 22.98
C CYS A 14 -4.30 -0.39 21.84
N GLN A 15 -3.52 -0.74 20.80
CA GLN A 15 -3.21 0.17 19.69
C GLN A 15 -4.56 0.53 19.09
N SER A 16 -4.97 1.78 19.28
CA SER A 16 -6.12 2.32 18.58
C SER A 16 -5.78 2.29 17.10
N GLU A 17 -6.55 1.53 16.32
CA GLU A 17 -6.43 1.50 14.86
C GLU A 17 -6.44 2.94 14.34
N VAL A 18 -5.47 3.26 13.49
CA VAL A 18 -5.32 4.60 12.92
C VAL A 18 -6.41 4.78 11.87
N ASP A 19 -7.25 5.80 12.04
CA ASP A 19 -8.26 6.14 11.04
C ASP A 19 -7.64 6.94 9.88
N LEU A 20 -7.51 6.28 8.72
CA LEU A 20 -7.00 6.89 7.50
C LEU A 20 -8.09 7.62 6.71
N GLY A 21 -9.36 7.57 7.10
CA GLY A 21 -10.47 8.11 6.33
C GLY A 21 -10.36 9.61 6.07
N GLY A 22 -10.64 10.02 4.83
CA GLY A 22 -10.71 11.43 4.42
C GLY A 22 -9.99 11.74 3.11
N THR A 23 -9.89 13.03 2.81
CA THR A 23 -9.19 13.55 1.62
C THR A 23 -7.82 14.11 2.01
N TYR A 24 -6.85 13.94 1.12
CA TYR A 24 -5.46 14.31 1.34
C TYR A 24 -4.89 15.01 0.11
N HIS A 25 -4.41 16.24 0.27
CA HIS A 25 -3.73 16.96 -0.79
C HIS A 25 -2.32 16.39 -1.00
N VAL A 26 -1.99 16.02 -2.23
CA VAL A 26 -0.71 15.38 -2.57
C VAL A 26 0.38 16.43 -2.66
N GLU A 27 1.39 16.32 -1.79
CA GLU A 27 2.55 17.21 -1.76
C GLU A 27 3.68 16.70 -2.66
N ALA A 28 3.84 15.38 -2.71
CA ALA A 28 4.83 14.73 -3.55
C ALA A 28 4.34 13.34 -3.97
N ASN A 29 4.63 12.97 -5.22
CA ASN A 29 4.56 11.60 -5.69
C ASN A 29 5.86 11.30 -6.43
N VAL A 30 6.61 10.32 -5.94
CA VAL A 30 7.83 9.83 -6.57
C VAL A 30 7.66 8.40 -7.04
N LEU A 31 8.29 8.08 -8.16
CA LEU A 31 8.25 6.79 -8.83
C LEU A 31 9.67 6.35 -9.16
N SER A 32 9.96 5.05 -9.05
CA SER A 32 11.15 4.45 -9.64
C SER A 32 10.86 3.11 -10.31
N ALA A 33 11.46 2.90 -11.49
CA ALA A 33 11.37 1.66 -12.27
C ALA A 33 12.62 1.51 -13.18
N PRO A 34 13.59 0.63 -12.87
CA PRO A 34 13.66 -0.21 -11.66
C PRO A 34 13.82 0.63 -10.39
N CYS A 35 13.56 0.01 -9.23
CA CYS A 35 13.69 0.67 -7.94
C CYS A 35 15.10 1.28 -7.73
N GLY A 36 15.16 2.35 -6.94
CA GLY A 36 16.41 2.98 -6.48
C GLY A 36 16.82 4.25 -7.20
N ASN A 37 16.01 4.75 -8.14
CA ASN A 37 16.18 6.06 -8.77
C ASN A 37 14.86 6.83 -8.79
N ASP A 38 14.47 7.35 -7.63
CA ASP A 38 13.19 8.03 -7.48
C ASP A 38 13.15 9.34 -8.26
N GLN A 39 12.09 9.51 -9.04
CA GLN A 39 11.80 10.71 -9.81
C GLN A 39 10.38 11.17 -9.54
N LEU A 40 10.15 12.48 -9.58
CA LEU A 40 8.80 13.02 -9.48
C LEU A 40 7.92 12.46 -10.60
N ALA A 41 6.72 12.01 -10.24
CA ALA A 41 5.72 11.59 -11.21
C ALA A 41 5.40 12.75 -12.17
N ALA A 42 5.30 12.45 -13.47
CA ALA A 42 5.01 13.48 -14.47
C ALA A 42 3.61 14.08 -14.33
N MET A 43 2.66 13.29 -13.83
CA MET A 43 1.26 13.66 -13.62
C MET A 43 0.80 13.06 -12.28
N PRO A 44 1.19 13.66 -11.14
CA PRO A 44 0.72 13.19 -9.84
C PRO A 44 -0.78 13.46 -9.70
N PRO A 45 -1.52 12.65 -8.93
CA PRO A 45 -2.87 13.03 -8.50
C PRO A 45 -2.81 14.32 -7.68
N ALA A 46 -3.86 15.13 -7.75
CA ALA A 46 -3.95 16.35 -6.94
C ALA A 46 -4.31 16.01 -5.49
N THR A 47 -5.23 15.05 -5.33
CA THR A 47 -5.77 14.61 -4.05
C THR A 47 -5.90 13.09 -4.03
N LEU A 48 -5.79 12.52 -2.83
CA LEU A 48 -6.19 11.14 -2.56
C LEU A 48 -7.44 11.14 -1.68
N GLU A 49 -8.36 10.21 -1.93
CA GLU A 49 -9.46 9.91 -1.03
C GLU A 49 -9.25 8.51 -0.43
N LEU A 50 -9.21 8.41 0.90
CA LEU A 50 -9.13 7.14 1.62
C LEU A 50 -10.52 6.81 2.17
N ILE A 51 -11.08 5.71 1.69
CA ILE A 51 -12.45 5.27 1.96
C ILE A 51 -12.39 4.05 2.89
N PRO A 52 -13.01 4.08 4.08
CA PRO A 52 -13.10 2.91 4.92
C PRO A 52 -13.96 1.83 4.25
N ASP A 53 -13.51 0.59 4.30
CA ASP A 53 -14.17 -0.57 3.72
C ASP A 53 -14.16 -1.74 4.70
N ASP A 54 -15.33 -2.34 4.95
CA ASP A 54 -15.50 -3.40 5.95
C ASP A 54 -14.72 -4.68 5.63
N ALA A 55 -14.41 -4.93 4.35
CA ALA A 55 -13.69 -6.11 3.90
C ALA A 55 -12.20 -5.85 3.66
N PHE A 56 -11.84 -4.62 3.28
CA PHE A 56 -10.51 -4.26 2.80
C PHE A 56 -9.81 -3.20 3.65
N GLY A 57 -10.35 -2.85 4.82
CA GLY A 57 -9.79 -1.86 5.74
C GLY A 57 -9.95 -0.45 5.19
N PHE A 58 -8.99 0.00 4.39
CA PHE A 58 -9.08 1.24 3.64
C PHE A 58 -8.76 1.01 2.16
N VAL A 59 -9.53 1.65 1.29
CA VAL A 59 -9.26 1.68 -0.16
C VAL A 59 -8.93 3.12 -0.54
N TYR A 60 -7.89 3.33 -1.35
CA TYR A 60 -7.51 4.69 -1.78
C TYR A 60 -7.89 4.94 -3.24
N ALA A 61 -8.47 6.10 -3.52
CA ALA A 61 -8.79 6.60 -4.84
C ALA A 61 -7.92 7.81 -5.18
N ARG A 62 -7.52 7.92 -6.45
CA ARG A 62 -6.73 9.04 -6.98
C ARG A 62 -7.66 10.05 -7.63
N CYS A 63 -7.54 11.32 -7.26
CA CYS A 63 -8.41 12.38 -7.76
C CYS A 63 -7.60 13.40 -8.56
N THR A 64 -8.23 13.89 -9.63
CA THR A 64 -7.60 14.85 -10.56
C THR A 64 -7.80 16.32 -10.18
N ASP A 65 -8.66 16.58 -9.19
CA ASP A 65 -8.95 17.91 -8.67
C ASP A 65 -8.79 17.98 -7.15
N ASP A 66 -8.53 19.19 -6.65
CA ASP A 66 -8.29 19.44 -5.22
C ASP A 66 -9.52 19.18 -4.34
N ALA A 67 -10.71 19.15 -4.93
CA ALA A 67 -11.98 18.97 -4.22
C ALA A 67 -12.43 17.50 -4.16
N ALA A 68 -11.62 16.57 -4.69
CA ALA A 68 -11.96 15.15 -4.83
C ALA A 68 -13.31 14.90 -5.54
N ALA A 69 -13.69 15.77 -6.49
CA ALA A 69 -14.94 15.63 -7.23
C ALA A 69 -14.84 14.62 -8.39
N ALA A 70 -13.65 14.47 -8.97
CA ALA A 70 -13.34 13.55 -10.04
C ALA A 70 -12.20 12.58 -9.63
N CYS A 71 -12.60 11.51 -8.94
CA CYS A 71 -11.72 10.43 -8.52
C CYS A 71 -11.88 9.21 -9.43
N GLU A 72 -10.76 8.52 -9.64
CA GLU A 72 -10.74 7.19 -10.24
C GLU A 72 -11.53 6.22 -9.37
N THR A 73 -12.24 5.27 -9.97
CA THR A 73 -12.87 4.18 -9.20
C THR A 73 -11.77 3.24 -8.72
N PRO A 74 -11.52 3.15 -7.40
CA PRO A 74 -10.44 2.31 -6.93
C PRO A 74 -10.79 0.83 -7.11
N ASN A 75 -9.78 0.00 -7.30
CA ASN A 75 -9.92 -1.45 -7.30
C ASN A 75 -9.54 -1.99 -5.92
N PRO A 76 -10.50 -2.47 -5.10
CA PRO A 76 -10.22 -2.92 -3.74
C PRO A 76 -9.22 -4.09 -3.65
N TYR A 77 -9.01 -4.83 -4.73
CA TYR A 77 -8.03 -5.92 -4.76
C TYR A 77 -6.58 -5.45 -4.89
N THR A 78 -6.36 -4.25 -5.42
CA THR A 78 -5.00 -3.70 -5.63
C THR A 78 -4.75 -2.44 -4.81
N ASP A 79 -5.79 -1.68 -4.51
CA ASP A 79 -5.67 -0.31 -3.98
C ASP A 79 -6.10 -0.26 -2.50
N SER A 80 -5.95 -1.37 -1.76
CA SER A 80 -6.41 -1.49 -0.38
C SER A 80 -5.33 -1.77 0.67
N PHE A 81 -5.63 -1.38 1.90
CA PHE A 81 -4.82 -1.61 3.08
C PHE A 81 -5.66 -2.38 4.12
N PRO A 82 -5.80 -3.70 4.00
CA PRO A 82 -6.68 -4.52 4.83
C PRO A 82 -6.17 -4.82 6.24
N GLU A 83 -4.87 -4.64 6.52
CA GLU A 83 -4.29 -5.05 7.81
C GLU A 83 -3.72 -3.85 8.58
N PRO A 84 -4.12 -3.63 9.83
CA PRO A 84 -3.57 -2.56 10.65
C PRO A 84 -2.11 -2.84 11.02
N ILE A 85 -1.29 -1.79 11.08
CA ILE A 85 0.10 -1.79 11.56
C ILE A 85 0.31 -0.64 12.54
N ASP A 86 1.49 -0.59 13.17
CA ASP A 86 1.84 0.55 14.03
C ASP A 86 1.88 1.85 13.20
N GLY A 87 1.00 2.79 13.54
CA GLY A 87 0.91 4.08 12.85
C GLY A 87 0.22 4.06 11.48
N GLY A 88 -0.43 2.96 11.07
CA GLY A 88 -1.05 2.91 9.75
C GLY A 88 -1.71 1.58 9.39
N TRP A 89 -1.78 1.31 8.08
CA TRP A 89 -2.31 0.09 7.50
C TRP A 89 -1.37 -0.44 6.41
N ARG A 90 -1.44 -1.75 6.15
CA ARG A 90 -0.68 -2.41 5.09
C ARG A 90 -1.59 -3.23 4.18
N GLY A 91 -1.15 -3.39 2.94
CA GLY A 91 -1.73 -4.30 1.96
C GLY A 91 -0.66 -5.12 1.25
N ILE A 92 -1.05 -6.30 0.80
CA ILE A 92 -0.20 -7.20 0.02
C ILE A 92 -1.02 -7.74 -1.14
N VAL A 93 -0.49 -7.62 -2.35
CA VAL A 93 -1.08 -8.16 -3.57
C VAL A 93 -0.09 -9.13 -4.19
N THR A 94 -0.56 -10.32 -4.55
CA THR A 94 0.27 -11.32 -5.21
C THR A 94 -0.39 -11.84 -6.46
N THR A 95 0.36 -11.89 -7.56
CA THR A 95 -0.11 -12.49 -8.81
C THR A 95 0.97 -13.42 -9.38
N ALA A 96 0.51 -14.42 -10.13
CA ALA A 96 1.40 -15.32 -10.85
C ALA A 96 0.75 -15.73 -12.17
N GLY A 97 1.56 -15.88 -13.21
CA GLY A 97 1.05 -16.37 -14.50
C GLY A 97 2.13 -16.64 -15.54
N GLY A 98 1.84 -17.57 -16.45
CA GLY A 98 2.68 -17.90 -17.59
C GLY A 98 2.89 -19.41 -17.77
N ALA A 99 2.98 -19.86 -19.03
CA ALA A 99 3.00 -21.29 -19.36
C ALA A 99 4.41 -21.90 -19.37
N THR A 100 5.39 -21.17 -19.91
CA THR A 100 6.79 -21.62 -20.04
C THR A 100 7.71 -20.91 -19.06
N THR A 101 7.47 -19.62 -18.89
CA THR A 101 8.08 -18.76 -17.87
C THR A 101 6.94 -18.31 -16.97
N CYS A 102 7.07 -18.61 -15.68
CA CYS A 102 6.17 -18.07 -14.67
C CYS A 102 6.65 -16.69 -14.26
N SER A 103 5.80 -15.69 -14.45
CA SER A 103 5.99 -14.36 -13.90
C SER A 103 5.34 -14.29 -12.53
N LEU A 104 6.12 -13.96 -11.51
CA LEU A 104 5.69 -13.80 -10.13
C LEU A 104 5.74 -12.32 -9.76
N ILE A 105 4.66 -11.81 -9.18
CA ILE A 105 4.58 -10.41 -8.74
C ILE A 105 4.11 -10.39 -7.29
N TYR A 106 4.84 -9.66 -6.46
CA TYR A 106 4.48 -9.36 -5.08
C TYR A 106 4.53 -7.85 -4.90
N THR A 107 3.41 -7.24 -4.54
CA THR A 107 3.31 -5.82 -4.21
C THR A 107 3.03 -5.69 -2.73
N ALA A 108 3.92 -5.00 -2.01
CA ALA A 108 3.69 -4.59 -0.63
C ALA A 108 3.37 -3.10 -0.62
N GLN A 109 2.34 -2.72 0.14
CA GLN A 109 1.95 -1.34 0.29
C GLN A 109 1.66 -0.99 1.74
N THR A 110 2.00 0.23 2.13
CA THR A 110 1.73 0.78 3.46
C THR A 110 1.14 2.17 3.33
N ALA A 111 0.22 2.50 4.23
CA ALA A 111 -0.34 3.84 4.41
C ALA A 111 -0.19 4.22 5.87
N THR A 112 0.74 5.14 6.18
CA THR A 112 1.04 5.59 7.55
C THR A 112 0.62 7.03 7.76
N LEU A 113 0.09 7.33 8.94
CA LEU A 113 -0.38 8.67 9.30
C LEU A 113 0.37 9.20 10.52
N HIS A 114 1.05 10.33 10.36
CA HIS A 114 1.78 11.02 11.41
C HIS A 114 1.24 12.45 11.57
N GLY A 115 0.32 12.64 12.50
CA GLY A 115 -0.45 13.88 12.59
C GLY A 115 -1.39 13.99 11.38
N GLU A 116 -1.21 15.01 10.55
CA GLU A 116 -1.99 15.22 9.32
C GLU A 116 -1.27 14.68 8.07
N ARG A 117 -0.02 14.23 8.21
CA ARG A 117 0.80 13.76 7.10
C ARG A 117 0.57 12.28 6.84
N LEU A 118 0.02 11.98 5.67
CA LEU A 118 -0.09 10.65 5.10
C LEU A 118 1.14 10.34 4.25
N VAL A 119 1.67 9.13 4.41
CA VAL A 119 2.66 8.56 3.49
C VAL A 119 2.11 7.22 3.00
N ILE A 120 1.94 7.10 1.69
CA ILE A 120 1.69 5.84 1.01
C ILE A 120 2.99 5.39 0.35
N ASP A 121 3.42 4.16 0.61
CA ASP A 121 4.62 3.57 0.05
C ASP A 121 4.25 2.21 -0.57
N ILE A 122 4.55 2.02 -1.85
CA ILE A 122 4.16 0.85 -2.65
C ILE A 122 5.42 0.30 -3.33
N GLU A 123 5.83 -0.91 -2.96
CA GLU A 123 6.95 -1.63 -3.57
C GLU A 123 6.42 -2.84 -4.33
N THR A 124 6.74 -2.92 -5.63
CA THR A 124 6.44 -4.09 -6.46
C THR A 124 7.73 -4.85 -6.76
N HIS A 125 7.74 -6.11 -6.36
CA HIS A 125 8.81 -7.06 -6.63
C HIS A 125 8.37 -8.03 -7.72
N ARG A 126 9.28 -8.34 -8.65
CA ARG A 126 9.01 -9.23 -9.77
C ARG A 126 10.16 -10.18 -10.04
N GLU A 127 9.83 -11.43 -10.35
CA GLU A 127 10.79 -12.42 -10.81
C GLU A 127 10.16 -13.30 -11.91
N ASP A 128 10.90 -13.54 -12.98
CA ASP A 128 10.51 -14.46 -14.06
C ASP A 128 11.34 -15.75 -13.95
N ILE A 129 10.66 -16.89 -13.81
CA ILE A 129 11.31 -18.19 -13.53
C ILE A 129 10.76 -19.24 -14.50
N PRO A 130 11.57 -20.18 -15.02
CA PRO A 130 11.02 -21.30 -15.80
C PRO A 130 9.92 -22.03 -15.01
N ALA A 131 8.73 -22.19 -15.63
CA ALA A 131 7.54 -22.75 -14.97
C ALA A 131 7.74 -24.22 -14.51
N ALA A 132 8.74 -24.91 -15.05
CA ALA A 132 9.12 -26.25 -14.62
C ALA A 132 9.83 -26.28 -13.24
N MET A 133 10.30 -25.14 -12.73
CA MET A 133 11.09 -25.05 -11.50
C MET A 133 10.27 -24.66 -10.27
N VAL A 134 9.09 -24.07 -10.45
CA VAL A 134 8.27 -23.50 -9.38
C VAL A 134 6.79 -23.71 -9.65
N SER A 135 5.97 -23.67 -8.60
CA SER A 135 4.52 -23.55 -8.77
C SER A 135 4.19 -22.17 -9.33
N CYS A 136 3.52 -22.10 -10.48
CA CYS A 136 3.07 -20.82 -11.01
C CYS A 136 1.73 -20.40 -10.41
N ALA A 137 1.78 -20.03 -9.12
CA ALA A 137 0.63 -19.64 -8.33
C ALA A 137 0.96 -18.42 -7.45
N PRO A 138 -0.04 -17.59 -7.09
CA PRO A 138 0.17 -16.44 -6.21
C PRO A 138 0.89 -16.78 -4.89
N ASP A 139 0.65 -17.97 -4.34
CA ASP A 139 1.31 -18.44 -3.11
C ASP A 139 2.84 -18.51 -3.23
N GLU A 140 3.38 -18.81 -4.42
CA GLU A 140 4.82 -18.80 -4.65
C GLU A 140 5.38 -17.38 -4.67
N ALA A 141 4.64 -16.41 -5.24
CA ALA A 141 5.00 -15.00 -5.17
C ALA A 141 4.96 -14.49 -3.72
N ALA A 142 3.94 -14.87 -2.94
CA ALA A 142 3.82 -14.55 -1.52
C ALA A 142 4.99 -15.14 -0.70
N ARG A 143 5.35 -16.41 -0.95
CA ARG A 143 6.43 -17.11 -0.26
C ARG A 143 7.79 -16.45 -0.48
N ARG A 144 8.05 -15.92 -1.69
CA ARG A 144 9.27 -15.19 -2.00
C ARG A 144 9.23 -13.76 -1.48
N GLY A 145 8.11 -13.07 -1.68
CA GLY A 145 7.89 -11.72 -1.21
C GLY A 145 9.01 -10.76 -1.65
N THR A 146 9.56 -10.04 -0.69
CA THR A 146 10.64 -9.07 -0.89
C THR A 146 12.01 -9.70 -1.21
N SER A 147 12.13 -11.03 -1.21
CA SER A 147 13.34 -11.68 -1.70
C SER A 147 13.48 -11.60 -3.23
N MET A 148 12.38 -11.32 -3.93
CA MET A 148 12.41 -11.03 -5.37
C MET A 148 12.97 -9.63 -5.62
N PRO A 149 13.62 -9.38 -6.78
CA PRO A 149 14.11 -8.05 -7.14
C PRO A 149 12.97 -7.02 -7.12
N CYS A 150 13.23 -5.86 -6.52
CA CYS A 150 12.33 -4.71 -6.61
C CYS A 150 12.30 -4.19 -8.05
N ALA A 151 11.11 -4.20 -8.65
CA ALA A 151 10.87 -3.82 -10.02
C ALA A 151 10.33 -2.39 -10.12
N GLU A 152 9.42 -2.00 -9.23
CA GLU A 152 8.80 -0.67 -9.22
C GLU A 152 8.62 -0.20 -7.78
N HIS A 153 8.76 1.10 -7.53
CA HIS A 153 8.45 1.74 -6.25
C HIS A 153 7.68 3.04 -6.51
N GLU A 154 6.63 3.27 -5.73
CA GLU A 154 5.89 4.52 -5.68
C GLU A 154 5.79 4.99 -4.23
N ARG A 155 6.05 6.27 -4.00
CA ARG A 155 5.83 6.90 -2.70
C ARG A 155 5.05 8.19 -2.88
N ILE A 156 3.93 8.29 -2.18
CA ILE A 156 3.05 9.44 -2.18
C ILE A 156 3.06 10.06 -0.78
N GLU A 157 3.38 11.34 -0.69
CA GLU A 157 3.29 12.13 0.53
C GLU A 157 2.15 13.13 0.37
N ALA A 158 1.24 13.14 1.34
CA ALA A 158 0.04 13.96 1.27
C ALA A 158 -0.34 14.49 2.66
N THR A 159 -1.08 15.59 2.70
CA THR A 159 -1.55 16.22 3.94
C THR A 159 -3.06 16.24 3.98
N ARG A 160 -3.64 15.85 5.13
CA ARG A 160 -5.10 15.81 5.34
C ARG A 160 -5.71 17.20 5.13
N GLN A 161 -6.83 17.27 4.42
CA GLN A 161 -7.61 18.49 4.19
C GLN A 161 -8.66 18.74 5.28
#